data_AF-A0A5J5WEP5-F1
#
_entry.id   AF-A0A5J5WEP5-F1
#
_cell.length_a   1.000
_cell.length_b   1.000
_cell.length_c   1.000
_cell.angle_alpha   90.00
_cell.angle_beta   90.00
_cell.angle_gamma   90.00
#
_symmetry.space_group_name_H-M   'P 1'
#
loop_
_entity.id
_entity.type
_entity.pdbx_description
1 polymer ?
#
loop_
_entity_poly.entity_id
_entity_poly.type
_entity_poly.pdbx_seq_one_letter_code
_entity_poly.pdbx_strand_id
1 'polypeptide(L)'
;MDIAINGYDMDISSISIPVCSCTGTAQQCYRWGCGGWQSACCTTNVSMYPLPMSNKRRGARIAGRKMSQGAFKKVLEKLAAENYDFSNPIDLRTHWARHGTNKFVIIR
;
A
#
# COMPACT_ATOMS: atom_id res chain seq x y z
N MET A 1 4.39 -17.32 -2.31
CA MET A 1 5.16 -16.47 -1.37
C MET A 1 4.19 -16.27 -0.26
N ASP A 2 4.51 -16.81 0.89
CA ASP A 2 3.49 -17.38 1.76
C ASP A 2 3.38 -16.52 3.01
N ILE A 3 2.17 -16.08 3.35
CA ILE A 3 1.93 -15.27 4.54
C ILE A 3 0.97 -16.03 5.44
N ALA A 4 1.45 -16.39 6.64
CA ALA A 4 0.61 -16.97 7.67
C ALA A 4 -0.37 -15.94 8.25
N ILE A 5 -1.65 -16.03 7.90
CA ILE A 5 -2.74 -15.16 8.38
C ILE A 5 -3.60 -15.98 9.33
N ASN A 6 -3.73 -15.55 10.59
CA ASN A 6 -4.48 -16.28 11.63
C ASN A 6 -4.07 -17.76 11.81
N GLY A 7 -2.79 -18.10 11.54
CA GLY A 7 -2.28 -19.48 11.66
C GLY A 7 -2.43 -20.34 10.41
N TYR A 8 -3.08 -19.83 9.35
CA TYR A 8 -3.16 -20.49 8.04
C TYR A 8 -2.22 -19.85 7.05
N ASP A 9 -1.54 -20.67 6.26
CA ASP A 9 -0.71 -20.19 5.18
C ASP A 9 -1.59 -19.70 4.02
N MET A 10 -1.58 -18.39 3.76
CA MET A 10 -2.20 -17.82 2.58
C MET A 10 -1.15 -17.62 1.50
N ASP A 11 -1.37 -18.27 0.35
CA ASP A 11 -0.60 -18.00 -0.85
C ASP A 11 -1.01 -16.65 -1.42
N ILE A 12 -0.18 -15.62 -1.19
CA ILE A 12 -0.38 -14.27 -1.72
C ILE A 12 -0.41 -14.27 -3.25
N SER A 13 0.15 -15.30 -3.91
CA SER A 13 0.16 -15.38 -5.37
C SER A 13 -1.24 -15.52 -5.96
N SER A 14 -2.18 -16.06 -5.18
CA SER A 14 -3.60 -16.17 -5.54
C SER A 14 -4.40 -14.87 -5.37
N ILE A 15 -3.84 -13.88 -4.65
CA ILE A 15 -4.50 -12.61 -4.38
C ILE A 15 -4.34 -11.70 -5.61
N SER A 16 -5.46 -11.16 -6.08
CA SER A 16 -5.49 -10.19 -7.17
C SER A 16 -4.60 -8.97 -6.88
N ILE A 17 -4.07 -8.37 -7.95
CA ILE A 17 -3.16 -7.22 -7.81
C ILE A 17 -3.93 -6.04 -7.20
N PRO A 18 -3.50 -5.48 -6.05
CA PRO A 18 -4.20 -4.38 -5.41
C PRO A 18 -4.23 -3.13 -6.29
N VAL A 19 -5.23 -2.29 -6.07
CA VAL A 19 -5.42 -1.02 -6.78
C VAL A 19 -5.34 0.18 -5.85
N CYS A 20 -5.27 1.37 -6.43
CA CYS A 20 -5.25 2.66 -5.76
C CYS A 20 -6.29 3.57 -6.42
N SER A 21 -7.35 3.93 -5.70
CA SER A 21 -8.37 4.86 -6.20
C SER A 21 -8.22 6.32 -5.74
N CYS A 22 -7.06 6.71 -5.18
CA CYS A 22 -6.88 8.06 -4.59
C CYS A 22 -7.16 9.21 -5.60
N THR A 23 -7.09 8.96 -6.91
CA THR A 23 -7.36 9.93 -7.98
C THR A 23 -8.76 9.81 -8.59
N GLY A 24 -9.66 9.03 -7.99
CA GLY A 24 -11.01 8.78 -8.52
C GLY A 24 -11.09 7.66 -9.56
N THR A 25 -9.97 7.11 -10.00
CA THR A 25 -9.89 5.92 -10.87
C THR A 25 -9.02 4.85 -10.23
N ALA A 26 -9.44 3.58 -10.30
CA ALA A 26 -8.67 2.47 -9.76
C ALA A 26 -7.45 2.19 -10.64
N GLN A 27 -6.25 2.46 -10.11
CA GLN A 27 -4.98 2.21 -10.80
C GLN A 27 -4.23 1.06 -10.14
N GLN A 28 -3.77 0.10 -10.93
CA GLN A 28 -3.05 -1.08 -10.44
C GLN A 28 -1.76 -0.70 -9.71
N CYS A 29 -1.59 -1.16 -8.47
CA CYS A 29 -0.38 -0.93 -7.69
C CYS A 29 0.81 -1.75 -8.21
N TYR A 30 2.02 -1.28 -7.92
CA TYR A 30 3.26 -1.94 -8.32
C TYR A 30 3.92 -2.64 -7.12
N ARG A 31 4.66 -3.73 -7.38
CA ARG A 31 5.49 -4.37 -6.35
C ARG A 31 6.58 -3.42 -5.88
N TRP A 32 6.87 -3.42 -4.59
CA TRP A 32 7.89 -2.57 -3.98
C TRP A 32 8.67 -3.29 -2.87
N GLY A 33 9.99 -3.33 -2.98
CA GLY A 33 10.87 -3.99 -2.00
C GLY A 33 10.61 -5.50 -1.90
N CYS A 34 10.90 -6.09 -0.74
CA CYS A 34 10.64 -7.52 -0.46
C CYS A 34 9.15 -7.73 -0.11
N GLY A 35 8.30 -7.89 -1.12
CA GLY A 35 6.89 -8.25 -0.96
C GLY A 35 5.93 -7.11 -0.58
N GLY A 36 6.36 -5.85 -0.68
CA GLY A 36 5.52 -4.68 -0.45
C GLY A 36 4.80 -4.17 -1.71
N TRP A 37 4.05 -3.08 -1.53
CA TRP A 37 3.28 -2.43 -2.58
C TRP A 37 3.56 -0.93 -2.63
N GLN A 38 3.60 -0.38 -3.84
CA GLN A 38 3.64 1.04 -4.10
C GLN A 38 2.37 1.46 -4.85
N SER A 39 1.75 2.51 -4.36
CA SER A 39 0.60 3.15 -4.99
C SER A 39 0.96 3.62 -6.40
N ALA A 40 0.14 3.27 -7.40
CA ALA A 40 0.33 3.80 -8.76
C ALA A 40 -0.13 5.24 -8.93
N CYS A 41 -1.11 5.67 -8.13
CA CYS A 41 -1.74 6.96 -8.25
C CYS A 41 -1.14 8.03 -7.30
N CYS A 42 -0.28 7.62 -6.37
CA CYS A 42 0.44 8.49 -5.46
C CYS A 42 1.95 8.21 -5.51
N THR A 43 2.64 8.57 -6.60
CA THR A 43 4.12 8.54 -6.68
C THR A 43 4.73 9.91 -6.96
N THR A 44 6.02 10.11 -6.68
CA THR A 44 6.70 11.40 -6.89
C THR A 44 6.86 11.78 -8.36
N ASN A 45 6.95 10.79 -9.25
CA ASN A 45 7.26 10.98 -10.68
C ASN A 45 6.08 10.62 -11.59
N VAL A 46 5.20 9.73 -11.14
CA VAL A 46 4.00 9.28 -11.83
C VAL A 46 2.84 9.42 -10.87
N SER A 47 2.27 10.61 -10.83
CA SER A 47 0.89 10.74 -10.45
C SER A 47 0.25 11.46 -11.60
N MET A 48 -0.83 10.93 -12.14
CA MET A 48 -1.63 11.61 -13.18
C MET A 48 -1.97 13.07 -12.81
N TYR A 49 -1.77 13.45 -11.53
CA TYR A 49 -1.65 14.81 -11.04
C TYR A 49 -0.46 14.89 -10.09
N PRO A 50 0.59 15.69 -10.34
CA PRO A 50 1.84 15.63 -9.60
C PRO A 50 1.58 15.79 -8.09
N LEU A 51 2.22 14.94 -7.27
CA LEU A 51 2.03 14.96 -5.82
C LEU A 51 2.22 16.38 -5.25
N PRO A 52 1.41 16.79 -4.25
CA PRO A 52 1.54 18.08 -3.60
C PRO A 52 2.97 18.40 -3.18
N MET A 53 3.33 19.67 -3.18
CA MET A 53 4.63 20.10 -2.69
C MET A 53 4.78 19.76 -1.20
N SER A 54 5.98 19.34 -0.82
CA SER A 54 6.30 19.07 0.58
C SER A 54 6.32 20.38 1.36
N ASN A 55 5.54 20.45 2.44
CA ASN A 55 5.66 21.53 3.42
C ASN A 55 6.93 21.43 4.29
N LYS A 56 7.64 20.29 4.25
CA LYS A 56 8.87 20.04 5.03
C LYS A 56 10.16 20.24 4.23
N ARG A 57 10.11 20.10 2.90
CA ARG A 57 11.26 20.27 2.00
C ARG A 57 10.91 21.17 0.83
N ARG A 58 11.48 22.38 0.81
CA ARG A 58 11.30 23.35 -0.29
C ARG A 58 11.75 22.76 -1.62
N GLY A 59 10.91 22.88 -2.66
CA GLY A 59 11.23 22.39 -4.00
C GLY A 59 11.05 20.88 -4.21
N ALA A 60 10.71 20.11 -3.17
CA ALA A 60 10.44 18.68 -3.28
C ALA A 60 8.93 18.39 -3.23
N ARG A 61 8.46 17.37 -3.95
CA ARG A 61 7.10 16.83 -3.81
C ARG A 61 7.02 15.85 -2.63
N ILE A 62 5.83 15.65 -2.06
CA ILE A 62 5.63 14.61 -1.06
C ILE A 62 5.98 13.23 -1.66
N ALA A 63 6.56 12.35 -0.84
CA ALA A 63 6.93 11.02 -1.29
C ALA A 63 5.70 10.17 -1.62
N GLY A 64 5.86 9.28 -2.61
CA GLY A 64 4.82 8.34 -2.98
C GLY A 64 4.42 7.39 -1.84
N ARG A 65 3.17 6.92 -1.86
CA ARG A 65 2.65 5.99 -0.84
C ARG A 65 3.17 4.58 -1.09
N LYS A 66 3.77 4.00 -0.06
CA LYS A 66 4.37 2.66 -0.06
C LYS A 66 3.93 1.90 1.18
N MET A 67 3.83 0.58 1.05
CA MET A 67 3.45 -0.36 2.10
C MET A 67 4.43 -1.52 2.09
N SER A 68 4.98 -1.88 3.25
CA SER A 68 5.83 -3.06 3.37
C SER A 68 5.00 -4.35 3.36
N GLN A 69 5.64 -5.50 3.13
CA GLN A 69 4.98 -6.80 3.20
C GLN A 69 4.26 -7.02 4.53
N GLY A 70 4.91 -6.74 5.66
CA GLY A 70 4.29 -6.88 6.98
C GLY A 70 3.11 -5.92 7.22
N ALA A 71 3.10 -4.74 6.60
CA ALA A 71 1.94 -3.86 6.65
C ALA A 71 0.80 -4.38 5.77
N PHE A 72 1.11 -4.92 4.59
CA PHE A 72 0.13 -5.54 3.71
C PHE A 72 -0.49 -6.79 4.35
N LYS A 73 0.32 -7.62 5.02
CA LYS A 73 -0.16 -8.74 5.84
C LYS A 73 -1.27 -8.32 6.82
N LYS A 74 -1.07 -7.22 7.55
CA LYS A 74 -2.07 -6.71 8.51
C LYS A 74 -3.36 -6.24 7.83
N VAL A 75 -3.26 -5.73 6.60
CA VAL A 75 -4.45 -5.40 5.79
C VAL A 75 -5.20 -6.67 5.44
N LEU A 76 -4.49 -7.71 4.99
CA LEU A 76 -5.11 -9.00 4.67
C LEU A 76 -5.75 -9.66 5.91
N GLU A 77 -5.07 -9.67 7.06
CA GLU A 77 -5.61 -10.15 8.34
C GLU A 77 -6.92 -9.43 8.71
N LYS A 78 -6.95 -8.11 8.58
CA LYS A 78 -8.15 -7.30 8.86
C LYS A 78 -9.28 -7.61 7.88
N LEU A 79 -8.99 -7.63 6.57
CA LEU A 79 -9.99 -7.88 5.54
C LEU A 79 -10.55 -9.31 5.61
N ALA A 80 -9.71 -10.29 5.96
CA ALA A 80 -10.15 -11.66 6.20
C ALA A 80 -11.14 -11.73 7.37
N ALA A 81 -10.88 -11.00 8.47
CA ALA A 81 -11.81 -10.89 9.59
C ALA A 81 -13.14 -10.21 9.21
N GLU A 82 -13.14 -9.38 8.16
CA GLU A 82 -14.32 -8.73 7.60
C GLU A 82 -15.00 -9.57 6.49
N ASN A 83 -14.56 -10.82 6.27
CA ASN A 83 -15.02 -11.72 5.19
C ASN A 83 -14.89 -11.13 3.78
N TYR A 84 -13.82 -10.36 3.54
CA TYR A 84 -13.53 -9.83 2.21
C TYR A 84 -13.18 -10.96 1.21
N ASP A 85 -13.74 -10.86 0.01
CA ASP A 85 -13.43 -11.76 -1.10
C ASP A 85 -12.14 -11.32 -1.83
N PHE A 86 -11.05 -12.05 -1.59
CA PHE A 86 -9.72 -11.78 -2.17
C PHE A 86 -9.60 -12.06 -3.67
N SER A 87 -10.63 -12.62 -4.32
CA SER A 87 -10.71 -12.65 -5.79
C SER A 87 -10.85 -11.23 -6.36
N ASN A 88 -11.42 -10.31 -5.59
CA ASN A 88 -11.53 -8.90 -5.95
C ASN A 88 -10.26 -8.11 -5.58
N PRO A 89 -9.85 -7.13 -6.41
CA PRO A 89 -8.70 -6.29 -6.12
C PRO A 89 -8.95 -5.40 -4.91
N ILE A 90 -8.05 -5.50 -3.94
CA ILE A 90 -8.07 -4.65 -2.74
C ILE A 90 -7.72 -3.21 -3.15
N ASP A 91 -8.60 -2.26 -2.87
CA ASP A 91 -8.29 -0.85 -3.00
C ASP A 91 -7.52 -0.34 -1.79
N LEU A 92 -6.22 -0.11 -1.95
CA LEU A 92 -5.33 0.32 -0.87
C LEU A 92 -5.51 1.80 -0.48
N ARG A 93 -6.37 2.58 -1.15
CA ARG A 93 -6.58 4.02 -0.89
C ARG A 93 -6.64 4.38 0.60
N THR A 94 -7.43 3.63 1.37
CA THR A 94 -7.67 3.84 2.80
C THR A 94 -6.71 3.06 3.70
N HIS A 95 -5.93 2.14 3.13
CA HIS A 95 -4.99 1.27 3.86
C HIS A 95 -3.55 1.78 3.83
N TRP A 96 -3.23 2.75 2.96
CA TRP A 96 -1.92 3.38 2.94
C TRP A 96 -1.59 4.04 4.27
N ALA A 97 -0.33 3.91 4.70
CA ALA A 97 0.20 4.70 5.79
C ALA A 97 0.06 6.21 5.47
N ARG A 98 -0.35 6.99 6.46
CA ARG A 98 -0.52 8.44 6.32
C ARG A 98 0.84 9.08 5.99
N HIS A 99 0.87 10.07 5.09
CA HIS A 99 2.12 10.71 4.67
C HIS A 99 2.93 11.19 5.90
N GLY A 100 4.22 10.84 5.94
CA GLY A 100 5.11 11.21 7.04
C GLY A 100 5.20 10.21 8.19
N THR A 101 4.49 9.08 8.15
CA THR A 101 4.61 7.99 9.14
C THR A 101 5.70 6.96 8.81
N ASN A 102 6.77 7.38 8.10
CA ASN A 102 7.83 6.47 7.70
C ASN A 102 8.55 5.94 8.95
N LYS A 103 8.45 4.63 9.18
CA LYS A 103 8.80 3.88 10.38
C LYS A 103 10.31 3.75 10.58
N PHE A 104 11.00 4.85 10.91
CA PHE A 104 12.32 4.79 11.55
C PHE A 104 12.25 5.21 13.03
N VAL A 105 11.12 5.03 13.70
CA VAL A 105 11.10 5.14 15.17
C VAL A 105 11.57 3.81 15.72
N ILE A 106 12.87 3.70 15.99
CA ILE A 106 13.35 2.79 17.02
C ILE A 106 12.87 3.42 18.33
N ILE A 107 11.82 2.87 18.93
CA ILE A 107 11.50 3.15 20.33
C ILE A 107 12.55 2.38 21.14
N ARG A 108 13.33 3.11 21.93
CA ARG A 108 14.32 2.58 22.87
C ARG A 108 13.76 2.66 24.28
#